data_AF-A0A963MFS3-F1
#
_entry.id   AF-A0A963MFS3-F1
#
_cell.length_a   1.000
_cell.length_b   1.000
_cell.length_c   1.000
_cell.angle_alpha   90.00
_cell.angle_beta   90.00
_cell.angle_gamma   90.00
#
_symmetry.space_group_name_H-M   'P 1'
#
loop_
_entity.id
_entity.type
_entity.pdbx_description
1 polymer ?
#
loop_
_entity_poly.entity_id
_entity_poly.type
_entity_poly.pdbx_seq_one_letter_code
_entity_poly.pdbx_strand_id
1 'polypeptide(L)'
;MPGDLAGARIGPWAADRTKRLHTRLAREADALDDADLEGPEVHEHQHRLRLLAKRTRYCLDAVRPALPKSRTKRWHDEAADLQTSIGAARDLMLLADLLQPLGVDRGILGFLRGVAAGRAAAL
;
A
#
# COMPACT_ATOMS: atom_id res chain seq x y z
N MET A 1 12.84 -2.82 33.96
CA MET A 1 13.06 -2.90 32.50
C MET A 1 12.88 -1.51 31.90
N PRO A 2 13.91 -0.87 31.32
CA PRO A 2 13.88 0.55 30.92
C PRO A 2 12.88 0.92 29.80
N GLY A 3 12.31 -0.06 29.09
CA GLY A 3 11.42 0.16 27.94
C GLY A 3 10.02 0.70 28.28
N ASP A 4 9.57 0.55 29.53
CA ASP A 4 8.21 0.92 29.96
C ASP A 4 8.02 2.44 30.09
N LEU A 5 9.04 3.15 30.59
CA LEU A 5 9.03 4.61 30.76
C LEU A 5 9.12 5.36 29.43
N ALA A 6 9.87 4.82 28.45
CA ALA A 6 9.96 5.40 27.11
C ALA A 6 8.64 5.25 26.34
N GLY A 7 7.98 4.08 26.45
CA GLY A 7 6.65 3.83 25.90
C GLY A 7 5.59 4.77 26.46
N ALA A 8 5.62 5.06 27.76
CA ALA A 8 4.69 5.97 28.41
C ALA A 8 4.79 7.42 27.89
N ARG A 9 6.00 7.91 27.57
CA ARG A 9 6.22 9.29 27.07
C ARG A 9 5.82 9.49 25.61
N ILE A 10 5.99 8.47 24.77
CA ILE A 10 5.67 8.57 23.34
C ILE A 10 4.31 7.97 22.97
N GLY A 11 3.67 7.20 23.86
CA GLY A 11 2.40 6.51 23.61
C GLY A 11 1.29 7.40 23.05
N PRO A 12 0.96 8.55 23.67
CA PRO A 12 -0.06 9.45 23.15
C PRO A 12 0.28 10.00 21.75
N TRP A 13 1.52 10.43 21.54
CA TRP A 13 1.99 10.90 20.24
C TRP A 13 1.96 9.79 19.19
N ALA A 14 2.40 8.58 19.53
CA ALA A 14 2.42 7.43 18.64
C ALA A 14 1.00 7.03 18.23
N ALA A 15 0.06 7.01 19.18
CA ALA A 15 -1.34 6.70 18.91
C ALA A 15 -1.98 7.73 17.98
N ASP A 16 -1.76 9.01 18.25
CA ASP A 16 -2.27 10.12 17.44
C ASP A 16 -1.65 10.15 16.04
N ARG A 17 -0.33 9.94 15.94
CA ARG A 17 0.40 9.90 14.67
C ARG A 17 -0.04 8.72 13.78
N THR A 18 -0.14 7.53 14.35
CA THR A 18 -0.56 6.33 13.60
C THR A 18 -2.03 6.41 13.21
N LYS A 19 -2.90 6.94 14.08
CA LYS A 19 -4.31 7.22 13.73
C LYS A 19 -4.40 8.17 12.53
N ARG A 20 -3.67 9.30 12.54
CA ARG A 20 -3.68 10.24 11.40
C ARG A 20 -3.22 9.58 10.09
N LEU A 21 -2.14 8.80 10.13
CA LEU A 21 -1.63 8.13 8.94
C LEU A 21 -2.63 7.10 8.41
N HIS A 22 -3.20 6.29 9.29
CA HIS A 22 -4.22 5.30 8.90
C HIS A 22 -5.50 5.95 8.38
N THR A 23 -6.01 7.01 9.02
CA THR A 23 -7.18 7.76 8.52
C THR A 23 -6.89 8.42 7.17
N ARG A 24 -5.68 8.95 6.96
CA ARG A 24 -5.30 9.47 5.65
C ARG A 24 -5.24 8.35 4.61
N LEU A 25 -4.70 7.18 4.97
CA LEU A 25 -4.64 6.03 4.08
C LEU A 25 -6.04 5.59 3.63
N ALA A 26 -6.97 5.45 4.58
CA ALA A 26 -8.35 5.11 4.28
C ALA A 26 -8.99 6.14 3.32
N ARG A 27 -8.89 7.43 3.64
CA ARG A 27 -9.44 8.49 2.77
C ARG A 27 -8.87 8.50 1.36
N GLU A 28 -7.59 8.22 1.20
CA GLU A 28 -6.95 8.21 -0.13
C GLU A 28 -7.29 6.92 -0.90
N ALA A 29 -7.63 5.83 -0.20
CA ALA A 29 -8.20 4.63 -0.81
C ALA A 29 -9.64 4.90 -1.26
N ASP A 30 -10.50 5.42 -0.36
CA ASP A 30 -11.88 5.79 -0.68
C ASP A 30 -11.94 6.76 -1.87
N ALA A 31 -11.04 7.77 -1.89
CA ALA A 31 -10.97 8.73 -2.99
C ALA A 31 -10.45 8.14 -4.31
N LEU A 32 -9.74 7.01 -4.28
CA LEU A 32 -9.36 6.30 -5.50
C LEU A 32 -10.55 5.51 -6.04
N ASP A 33 -11.29 4.84 -5.15
CA ASP A 33 -12.46 4.03 -5.51
C ASP A 33 -13.61 4.90 -6.04
N ASP A 34 -13.80 6.09 -5.47
CA ASP A 34 -14.83 7.05 -5.89
C ASP A 34 -14.48 7.81 -7.19
N ALA A 35 -13.21 7.81 -7.58
CA ALA A 35 -12.76 8.64 -8.70
C ALA A 35 -12.87 7.89 -10.03
N ASP A 36 -13.56 8.51 -10.98
CA ASP A 36 -13.63 8.05 -12.37
C ASP A 36 -12.33 8.42 -13.11
N LEU A 37 -11.22 7.82 -12.67
CA LEU A 37 -9.88 8.06 -13.21
C LEU A 37 -9.54 7.05 -14.28
N GLU A 38 -9.12 7.55 -15.44
CA GLU A 38 -8.63 6.73 -16.53
C GLU A 38 -7.16 7.05 -16.86
N GLY A 39 -6.49 6.09 -17.50
CA GLY A 39 -5.17 6.32 -18.07
C GLY A 39 -4.08 6.66 -17.03
N PRO A 40 -3.16 7.61 -17.30
CA PRO A 40 -2.01 7.87 -16.43
C PRO A 40 -2.36 8.32 -15.01
N GLU A 41 -3.50 8.99 -14.81
CA GLU A 41 -3.88 9.58 -13.52
C GLU A 41 -4.14 8.49 -12.46
N VAL A 42 -4.79 7.39 -12.85
CA VAL A 42 -5.03 6.26 -11.94
C VAL A 42 -3.71 5.68 -11.43
N HIS A 43 -2.68 5.62 -12.27
CA HIS A 43 -1.38 5.10 -11.89
C HIS A 43 -0.65 6.01 -10.90
N GLU A 44 -0.78 7.33 -11.04
CA GLU A 44 -0.21 8.27 -10.10
C GLU A 44 -0.90 8.19 -8.73
N HIS A 45 -2.23 8.09 -8.71
CA HIS A 45 -3.00 7.90 -7.49
C HIS A 45 -2.63 6.58 -6.79
N GLN A 46 -2.64 5.46 -7.53
CA GLN A 46 -2.19 4.15 -7.02
C GLN A 46 -0.75 4.22 -6.48
N HIS A 47 0.15 4.93 -7.15
CA HIS A 47 1.52 5.12 -6.68
C HIS A 47 1.57 5.87 -5.34
N ARG A 48 0.84 6.99 -5.22
CA ARG A 48 0.75 7.77 -3.98
C ARG A 48 0.15 6.94 -2.84
N LEU A 49 -0.91 6.20 -3.12
CA LEU A 49 -1.58 5.33 -2.15
C LEU A 49 -0.62 4.25 -1.63
N ARG A 50 0.15 3.62 -2.53
CA ARG A 50 1.17 2.63 -2.17
C ARG A 50 2.31 3.21 -1.32
N LEU A 51 2.75 4.45 -1.60
CA LEU A 51 3.73 5.15 -0.76
C LEU A 51 3.18 5.42 0.65
N LEU A 52 1.92 5.85 0.74
CA LEU A 52 1.27 6.11 2.01
C LEU A 52 1.08 4.81 2.82
N ALA A 53 0.70 3.71 2.16
CA ALA A 53 0.58 2.39 2.78
C ALA A 53 1.91 1.94 3.40
N LYS A 54 3.02 2.04 2.65
CA LYS A 54 4.38 1.78 3.15
C LYS A 54 4.72 2.66 4.35
N ARG A 55 4.43 3.96 4.26
CA ARG A 55 4.69 4.91 5.34
C ARG A 55 3.92 4.56 6.62
N THR A 56 2.66 4.17 6.48
CA THR A 56 1.82 3.72 7.60
C THR A 56 2.41 2.49 8.27
N ARG A 57 2.80 1.47 7.49
CA ARG A 57 3.45 0.25 8.01
C ARG A 57 4.74 0.56 8.76
N TYR A 58 5.66 1.28 8.15
CA TYR A 58 6.95 1.60 8.78
C TYR A 58 6.76 2.45 10.04
N CYS A 59 5.77 3.34 10.07
CA CYS A 59 5.45 4.08 11.27
C CYS A 59 4.93 3.15 12.38
N LEU A 60 4.02 2.22 12.05
CA LEU A 60 3.46 1.24 13.00
C LEU A 60 4.56 0.33 13.55
N ASP A 61 5.49 -0.12 12.71
CA ASP A 61 6.62 -0.95 13.12
C ASP A 61 7.55 -0.20 14.09
N ALA A 62 7.90 1.04 13.77
CA ALA A 62 8.82 1.85 14.57
C ALA A 62 8.29 2.17 15.98
N VAL A 63 6.97 2.34 16.12
CA VAL A 63 6.33 2.70 17.40
C VAL A 63 5.57 1.54 18.05
N ARG A 64 5.66 0.33 17.48
CA ARG A 64 4.97 -0.88 17.95
C ARG A 64 5.09 -1.13 19.46
N PRO A 65 6.27 -0.96 20.11
CA PRO A 65 6.40 -1.19 21.55
C PRO A 65 5.54 -0.25 22.41
N ALA A 66 5.16 0.91 21.89
CA ALA A 66 4.39 1.93 22.61
C ALA A 66 2.88 1.91 22.29
N LEU A 67 2.39 0.90 21.56
CA LEU A 67 1.00 0.83 21.09
C LEU A 67 0.28 -0.47 21.50
N PRO A 68 -1.06 -0.46 21.59
CA PRO A 68 -1.85 -1.67 21.77
C PRO A 68 -1.65 -2.66 20.60
N LYS A 69 -1.20 -3.88 20.91
CA LYS A 69 -0.81 -4.89 19.92
C LYS A 69 -1.91 -5.22 18.89
N SER A 70 -3.16 -5.40 19.34
CA SER A 70 -4.27 -5.82 18.47
C SER A 70 -4.58 -4.80 17.39
N ARG A 71 -4.81 -3.53 17.77
CA ARG A 71 -5.09 -2.44 16.83
C ARG A 71 -3.92 -2.20 15.87
N THR A 72 -2.69 -2.18 16.39
CA THR A 72 -1.49 -1.97 15.57
C THR A 72 -1.31 -3.06 14.53
N LYS A 73 -1.56 -4.33 14.91
CA LYS A 73 -1.51 -5.45 13.97
C LYS A 73 -2.54 -5.28 12.86
N ARG A 74 -3.80 -5.02 13.22
CA ARG A 74 -4.88 -4.87 12.24
C ARG A 74 -4.58 -3.78 11.21
N TRP A 75 -4.20 -2.58 11.67
CA TRP A 75 -3.87 -1.47 10.77
C TRP A 75 -2.62 -1.73 9.93
N HIS A 76 -1.66 -2.50 10.46
CA HIS A 76 -0.50 -2.91 9.69
C HIS A 76 -0.90 -3.90 8.58
N ASP A 77 -1.75 -4.89 8.90
CA ASP A 77 -2.24 -5.87 7.94
C ASP A 77 -3.04 -5.18 6.82
N GLU A 78 -4.01 -4.30 7.16
CA GLU A 78 -4.79 -3.52 6.19
C GLU A 78 -3.89 -2.71 5.23
N ALA A 79 -2.85 -2.05 5.77
CA ALA A 79 -1.89 -1.32 4.94
C ALA A 79 -1.00 -2.25 4.09
N ALA A 80 -0.72 -3.47 4.56
CA ALA A 80 0.05 -4.45 3.81
C ALA A 80 -0.76 -5.05 2.67
N ASP A 81 -2.04 -5.35 2.90
CA ASP A 81 -2.95 -5.88 1.90
C ASP A 81 -3.15 -4.87 0.77
N LEU A 82 -3.44 -3.60 1.11
CA LEU A 82 -3.58 -2.52 0.12
C LEU A 82 -2.29 -2.29 -0.67
N GLN A 83 -1.13 -2.33 -0.02
CA GLN A 83 0.15 -2.22 -0.73
C GLN A 83 0.35 -3.39 -1.71
N THR A 84 -0.04 -4.60 -1.31
CA THR A 84 0.15 -5.84 -2.08
C THR A 84 -0.78 -5.89 -3.28
N SER A 85 -2.05 -5.52 -3.11
CA SER A 85 -3.03 -5.48 -4.20
C SER A 85 -2.58 -4.50 -5.29
N ILE A 86 -2.20 -3.28 -4.91
CA ILE A 86 -1.69 -2.26 -5.84
C ILE A 86 -0.37 -2.70 -6.49
N GLY A 87 0.50 -3.36 -5.71
CA GLY A 87 1.80 -3.85 -6.19
C GLY A 87 1.66 -4.93 -7.27
N ALA A 88 0.75 -5.88 -7.09
CA ALA A 88 0.65 -7.04 -7.95
C ALA A 88 0.30 -6.72 -9.41
N ALA A 89 -0.60 -5.77 -9.65
CA ALA A 89 -0.92 -5.30 -11.01
C ALA A 89 0.30 -4.63 -11.66
N ARG A 90 1.00 -3.78 -10.91
CA ARG A 90 2.21 -3.10 -11.39
C ARG A 90 3.35 -4.06 -11.71
N ASP A 91 3.54 -5.08 -10.88
CA ASP A 91 4.62 -6.05 -11.06
C ASP A 91 4.42 -6.87 -12.34
N LEU A 92 3.17 -7.20 -12.71
CA LEU A 92 2.84 -7.85 -13.97
C LEU A 92 3.10 -6.96 -15.20
N MET A 93 2.76 -5.66 -15.12
CA MET A 93 3.09 -4.70 -16.17
C MET A 93 4.60 -4.58 -16.37
N LEU A 94 5.36 -4.42 -15.27
CA LEU A 94 6.81 -4.35 -15.30
C LEU A 94 7.42 -5.63 -15.86
N LEU A 95 6.90 -6.80 -15.47
CA LEU A 95 7.34 -8.08 -16.00
C LEU A 95 7.15 -8.16 -17.52
N ALA A 96 6.00 -7.75 -18.04
CA ALA A 96 5.77 -7.71 -19.49
C ALA A 96 6.79 -6.80 -20.20
N ASP A 97 7.09 -5.63 -19.64
CA ASP A 97 8.05 -4.69 -20.22
C ASP A 97 9.49 -5.21 -20.15
N LEU A 98 9.87 -5.91 -19.07
CA LEU A 98 11.18 -6.55 -18.93
C LEU A 98 11.36 -7.75 -19.88
N LEU A 99 10.29 -8.49 -20.18
CA LEU A 99 10.32 -9.65 -21.06
C LEU A 99 10.27 -9.29 -22.55
N GLN A 100 9.67 -8.14 -22.90
CA GLN A 100 9.57 -7.67 -24.28
C GLN A 100 10.93 -7.61 -25.03
N PRO A 101 12.01 -7.01 -24.49
CA PRO A 101 13.29 -6.98 -25.18
C PRO A 101 13.97 -8.34 -25.28
N LEU A 102 13.52 -9.36 -24.53
CA LEU A 102 14.04 -10.73 -24.59
C LEU A 102 13.41 -11.57 -25.71
N GLY A 103 12.47 -11.00 -26.47
CA GLY A 103 11.81 -11.69 -27.59
C GLY A 103 10.74 -12.69 -27.16
N VAL A 104 10.18 -12.53 -25.95
CA VAL A 104 9.03 -13.34 -25.49
C VAL A 104 7.84 -13.16 -26.41
N ASP A 105 7.08 -14.24 -26.63
CA ASP A 105 5.89 -14.26 -27.49
C ASP A 105 4.88 -13.16 -27.13
N ARG A 106 4.33 -12.51 -28.16
CA ARG A 106 3.40 -11.38 -27.99
C ARG A 106 2.10 -11.79 -27.27
N GLY A 107 1.65 -13.03 -27.43
CA GLY A 107 0.50 -13.58 -26.72
C GLY A 107 0.74 -13.66 -25.22
N ILE A 108 1.94 -14.09 -24.80
CA ILE A 108 2.33 -14.11 -23.38
C ILE A 108 2.38 -12.68 -22.82
N LEU A 109 3.01 -11.74 -23.53
CA LEU A 109 3.07 -10.33 -23.12
C LEU A 109 1.66 -9.71 -23.02
N GLY A 110 0.79 -10.02 -23.98
CA GLY A 110 -0.61 -9.60 -23.98
C GLY A 110 -1.40 -10.16 -22.80
N PHE A 111 -1.21 -11.45 -22.50
CA PHE A 111 -1.83 -12.10 -21.34
C PHE A 111 -1.42 -11.44 -20.02
N LEU A 112 -0.12 -11.19 -19.81
CA LEU A 112 0.38 -10.52 -18.59
C LEU A 112 -0.23 -9.13 -18.41
N ARG A 113 -0.27 -8.33 -19.49
CA ARG A 113 -0.89 -7.00 -19.50
C ARG A 113 -2.40 -7.08 -19.23
N GLY A 114 -3.09 -8.06 -19.81
CA GLY A 114 -4.51 -8.29 -19.58
C GLY A 114 -4.82 -8.65 -18.11
N VAL A 115 -4.05 -9.57 -17.52
CA VAL A 115 -4.20 -9.91 -16.08
C VAL A 115 -3.89 -8.71 -15.20
N ALA A 116 -2.88 -7.91 -15.55
CA ALA A 116 -2.55 -6.69 -14.82
C ALA A 116 -3.71 -5.68 -14.85
N ALA A 117 -4.30 -5.44 -16.02
CA ALA A 117 -5.46 -4.56 -16.19
C ALA A 117 -6.66 -5.07 -15.37
N GLY A 118 -6.96 -6.37 -15.42
CA GLY A 118 -8.04 -6.96 -14.63
C GLY A 118 -7.84 -6.83 -13.12
N ARG A 119 -6.60 -6.94 -12.63
CA ARG A 119 -6.28 -6.72 -11.21
C ARG A 119 -6.36 -5.25 -10.80
N ALA A 120 -5.98 -4.33 -11.68
CA ALA A 120 -6.07 -2.90 -11.42
C ALA A 120 -7.53 -2.41 -11.34
N ALA A 121 -8.44 -3.04 -12.09
CA ALA A 121 -9.87 -2.75 -12.07
C ALA A 121 -10.64 -3.39 -10.90
N ALA A 122 -10.00 -4.28 -10.13
CA ALA A 122 -10.59 -4.98 -8.99
C ALA A 122 -10.01 -4.52 -7.64
N LEU A 123 -9.27 -3.41 -7.65
CA LEU A 123 -8.85 -2.68 -6.45
C LEU A 123 -10.05 -1.96 -5.86
#